data_AF-A0A7Z0J9G7-F1
#
_entry.id   AF-A0A7Z0J9G7-F1
#
_cell.length_a   1.000
_cell.length_b   1.000
_cell.length_c   1.000
_cell.angle_alpha   90.00
_cell.angle_beta   90.00
_cell.angle_gamma   90.00
#
_symmetry.space_group_name_H-M   'P 1'
#
loop_
_entity.id
_entity.type
_entity.pdbx_description
1 polymer ?
#
loop_
_entity_poly.entity_id
_entity_poly.type
_entity_poly.pdbx_seq_one_letter_code
_entity_poly.pdbx_strand_id
1 'polypeptide(L)'
;MADEKVAARKKGLHGWRAAVAVFGCGSLAAFGVFGVIVLVLNVVLSTAATGVPGAEREATVQQTGEPIAHLEPGEMDLCVQDVQHTYDQYDPHYQSDNYEDPALQGNEEDRTVSDHCSWEITPRGDSGGLEPWVLTYAYEAVISTTGSDSPQEVASSRYSELVAGHESNELDLLASGDADLSDRSFFHYGTDPEGAYVYYLTGQTKSTVYVIKFESPAVNGEVPVRRFRNEADHVASFVEPGLGVLVPD
;
A
#
# COMPACT_ATOMS: atom_id res chain seq x y z
N MET A 1 76.16 64.43 13.03
CA MET A 1 75.71 65.55 12.18
C MET A 1 74.61 65.02 11.30
N ALA A 2 73.43 65.63 11.41
CA ALA A 2 72.25 65.27 10.64
C ALA A 2 72.46 65.52 9.15
N ASP A 3 71.78 64.76 8.29
CA ASP A 3 70.92 65.42 7.31
C ASP A 3 69.72 64.53 6.92
N GLU A 4 68.60 65.22 6.78
CA GLU A 4 67.22 64.79 6.74
C GLU A 4 66.78 64.66 5.27
N LYS A 5 65.98 63.63 4.93
CA LYS A 5 65.27 63.60 3.65
C LYS A 5 63.79 63.25 3.82
N VAL A 6 63.01 64.33 3.92
CA VAL A 6 61.67 64.60 3.37
C VAL A 6 60.65 63.45 3.34
N ALA A 7 59.65 63.57 4.21
CA ALA A 7 58.47 62.73 4.27
C ALA A 7 57.54 62.91 3.05
N ALA A 8 57.29 61.83 2.30
CA ALA A 8 56.21 61.77 1.33
C ALA A 8 54.86 61.59 2.06
N ARG A 9 54.03 62.64 2.03
CA ARG A 9 52.71 62.72 2.67
C ARG A 9 51.73 61.77 1.97
N LYS A 10 51.55 60.55 2.48
CA LYS A 10 50.54 59.61 1.98
C LYS A 10 49.14 60.12 2.36
N LYS A 11 48.37 60.53 1.35
CA LYS A 11 46.95 60.91 1.45
C LYS A 11 46.14 59.64 1.77
N GLY A 12 45.64 59.53 2.99
CA GLY A 12 44.78 58.42 3.39
C GLY A 12 43.45 58.45 2.63
N LEU A 13 43.13 57.37 1.91
CA LEU A 13 41.75 57.08 1.56
C LEU A 13 41.13 56.34 2.75
N HIS A 14 40.23 57.04 3.44
CA HIS A 14 39.52 56.59 4.63
C HIS A 14 38.82 55.24 4.42
N GLY A 15 39.00 54.34 5.40
CA GLY A 15 38.56 52.95 5.40
C GLY A 15 37.05 52.69 5.35
N TRP A 16 36.19 53.71 5.37
CA TRP A 16 34.75 53.53 5.26
C TRP A 16 34.28 53.36 3.81
N ARG A 17 34.88 54.09 2.85
CA ARG A 17 34.41 54.09 1.46
C ARG A 17 34.77 52.81 0.70
N ALA A 18 35.84 52.12 1.09
CA ALA A 18 36.19 50.82 0.52
C ALA A 18 35.32 49.68 1.08
N ALA A 19 34.92 49.74 2.35
CA ALA A 19 34.09 48.71 2.98
C ALA A 19 32.67 48.63 2.37
N VAL A 20 32.05 49.79 2.07
CA VAL A 20 30.70 49.84 1.47
C VAL A 20 30.70 49.32 0.03
N ALA A 21 31.76 49.56 -0.74
CA ALA A 21 31.87 49.07 -2.12
C ALA A 21 32.03 47.53 -2.19
N VAL A 22 32.75 46.93 -1.24
CA VAL A 22 32.94 45.48 -1.17
C VAL A 22 31.70 44.76 -0.60
N PHE A 23 30.98 45.36 0.35
CA PHE A 23 29.70 44.82 0.83
C PHE A 23 28.58 44.92 -0.24
N GLY A 24 28.55 45.98 -1.04
CA GLY A 24 27.53 46.18 -2.09
C GLY A 24 27.57 45.15 -3.22
N CYS A 25 28.76 44.75 -3.68
CA CYS A 25 28.88 43.69 -4.70
C CYS A 25 28.69 42.27 -4.13
N GLY A 26 29.08 42.03 -2.88
CA GLY A 26 28.94 40.71 -2.25
C GLY A 26 27.49 40.32 -1.97
N SER A 27 26.67 41.26 -1.50
CA SER A 27 25.26 41.00 -1.20
C SER A 27 24.42 40.81 -2.46
N LEU A 28 24.70 41.55 -3.54
CA LEU A 28 23.94 41.47 -4.80
C LEU A 28 24.24 40.16 -5.57
N ALA A 29 25.47 39.65 -5.47
CA ALA A 29 25.82 38.32 -5.98
C ALA A 29 25.12 37.20 -5.20
N ALA A 30 24.98 37.32 -3.88
CA ALA A 30 24.29 36.31 -3.06
C ALA A 30 22.79 36.20 -3.38
N PHE A 31 22.09 37.33 -3.56
CA PHE A 31 20.67 37.32 -3.99
C PHE A 31 20.49 36.84 -5.43
N GLY A 32 21.44 37.12 -6.33
CA GLY A 32 21.42 36.61 -7.69
C GLY A 32 21.55 35.08 -7.74
N VAL A 33 22.48 34.50 -6.98
CA VAL A 33 22.66 33.05 -6.92
C VAL A 33 21.47 32.36 -6.24
N PHE A 34 20.93 32.93 -5.15
CA PHE A 34 19.73 32.38 -4.52
C PHE A 34 18.51 32.43 -5.46
N GLY A 35 18.36 33.51 -6.24
CA GLY A 35 17.32 33.61 -7.27
C GLY A 35 17.45 32.55 -8.36
N VAL A 36 18.68 32.27 -8.82
CA VAL A 36 18.95 31.20 -9.80
C VAL A 36 18.65 29.81 -9.21
N ILE A 37 19.02 29.54 -7.96
CA ILE A 37 18.74 28.26 -7.30
C ILE A 37 17.23 28.05 -7.14
N VAL A 38 16.49 29.08 -6.71
CA VAL A 38 15.03 29.02 -6.60
C VAL A 38 14.37 28.84 -7.96
N LEU A 39 14.89 29.48 -9.02
CA LEU A 39 14.37 29.32 -10.38
C LEU A 39 14.63 27.91 -10.92
N VAL A 40 15.82 27.35 -10.70
CA VAL A 40 16.14 25.96 -11.07
C VAL A 40 15.29 24.97 -10.27
N LEU A 41 15.11 25.17 -8.96
CA LEU A 41 14.24 24.33 -8.13
C LEU A 41 12.78 24.42 -8.57
N ASN A 42 12.28 25.61 -8.93
CA ASN A 42 10.93 25.76 -9.47
C ASN A 42 10.77 25.10 -10.83
N VAL A 43 11.79 25.14 -11.70
CA VAL A 43 11.76 24.42 -12.98
C VAL A 43 11.77 22.90 -12.74
N VAL A 44 12.56 22.38 -11.81
CA VAL A 44 12.55 20.95 -11.48
C VAL A 44 11.22 20.52 -10.86
N LEU A 45 10.66 21.31 -9.93
CA LEU A 45 9.36 21.04 -9.32
C LEU A 45 8.21 21.21 -10.31
N SER A 46 8.28 22.16 -11.25
CA SER A 46 7.27 22.29 -12.30
C SER A 46 7.40 21.17 -13.33
N THR A 47 8.61 20.68 -13.62
CA THR A 47 8.81 19.52 -14.51
C THR A 47 8.37 18.21 -13.83
N ALA A 48 8.37 18.15 -12.49
CA ALA A 48 7.73 17.08 -11.73
C ALA A 48 6.20 17.24 -11.67
N ALA A 49 5.66 18.47 -11.71
CA ALA A 49 4.22 18.74 -11.67
C ALA A 49 3.53 18.69 -13.05
N THR A 50 4.26 18.94 -14.14
CA THR A 50 3.82 18.71 -15.52
C THR A 50 4.67 17.60 -16.09
N GLY A 51 4.25 16.36 -15.86
CA GLY A 51 4.96 15.15 -16.25
C GLY A 51 5.53 15.24 -17.68
N VAL A 52 6.84 15.06 -17.79
CA VAL A 52 7.47 14.60 -19.02
C VAL A 52 6.82 13.25 -19.35
N PRO A 53 6.38 12.98 -20.58
CA PRO A 53 5.93 11.65 -20.99
C PRO A 53 7.18 10.76 -21.08
N GLY A 54 7.72 10.40 -19.92
CA GLY A 54 8.64 9.31 -19.73
C GLY A 54 7.82 8.04 -19.75
N ALA A 55 8.24 7.10 -20.59
CA ALA A 55 7.69 5.76 -20.63
C ALA A 55 8.06 5.02 -19.32
N GLU A 56 7.37 5.35 -18.24
CA GLU A 56 7.26 4.51 -17.06
C GLU A 56 5.92 3.81 -17.15
N ARG A 57 5.97 2.50 -17.40
CA ARG A 57 4.87 1.59 -17.10
C ARG A 57 4.76 1.50 -15.58
N GLU A 58 4.27 2.55 -14.95
CA GLU A 58 3.45 2.39 -13.76
C GLU A 58 2.03 2.25 -14.30
N ALA A 59 1.55 1.01 -14.34
CA ALA A 59 0.13 0.77 -14.47
C ALA A 59 -0.52 1.28 -13.19
N THR A 60 -0.80 2.59 -13.12
CA THR A 60 -1.95 3.03 -12.34
C THR A 60 -3.13 2.36 -13.02
N VAL A 61 -3.61 1.27 -12.45
CA VAL A 61 -4.90 0.69 -12.82
C VAL A 61 -5.92 1.77 -12.49
N GLN A 62 -6.24 2.64 -13.45
CA GLN A 62 -7.48 3.38 -13.40
C GLN A 62 -8.56 2.29 -13.31
N GLN A 63 -9.35 2.30 -12.25
CA GLN A 63 -10.61 1.56 -12.21
C GLN A 63 -11.47 2.10 -13.36
N THR A 64 -11.35 1.51 -14.56
CA THR A 64 -12.04 1.94 -15.79
C THR A 64 -13.37 1.22 -15.98
N GLY A 65 -14.08 0.91 -14.90
CA GLY A 65 -15.41 0.31 -14.93
C GLY A 65 -16.37 1.10 -14.05
N GLU A 66 -17.56 1.40 -14.57
CA GLU A 66 -18.69 1.73 -13.69
C GLU A 66 -19.05 0.46 -12.88
N PRO A 67 -19.46 0.59 -11.61
CA PRO A 67 -19.96 -0.55 -10.85
C PRO A 67 -21.03 -1.29 -11.63
N ILE A 68 -20.92 -2.61 -11.74
CA ILE A 68 -21.91 -3.40 -12.47
C ILE A 68 -23.25 -3.36 -11.72
N ALA A 69 -24.33 -3.16 -12.48
CA ALA A 69 -25.67 -3.10 -11.90
C ALA A 69 -26.18 -4.48 -11.45
N HIS A 70 -25.61 -5.55 -11.99
CA HIS A 70 -25.95 -6.92 -11.70
C HIS A 70 -24.69 -7.79 -11.85
N LEU A 71 -24.42 -8.61 -10.84
CA LEU A 71 -23.33 -9.59 -10.85
C LEU A 71 -23.90 -10.93 -11.34
N GLU A 72 -23.37 -11.48 -12.43
CA GLU A 72 -23.83 -12.79 -12.90
C GLU A 72 -23.34 -13.92 -11.95
N PRO A 73 -24.03 -15.07 -11.89
CA PRO A 73 -23.58 -16.22 -11.12
C PRO A 73 -22.19 -16.69 -11.53
N GLY A 74 -21.29 -16.87 -10.56
CA GLY A 74 -19.91 -17.34 -10.81
C GLY A 74 -18.89 -16.26 -11.18
N GLU A 75 -19.27 -14.99 -11.32
CA GLU A 75 -18.34 -13.92 -11.70
C GLU A 75 -17.39 -13.48 -10.58
N MET A 76 -17.65 -13.87 -9.34
CA MET A 76 -16.82 -13.53 -8.19
C MET A 76 -15.89 -14.66 -7.73
N ASP A 77 -15.55 -15.65 -8.56
CA ASP A 77 -14.55 -16.67 -8.22
C ASP A 77 -13.12 -16.08 -8.18
N LEU A 78 -12.86 -15.20 -7.19
CA LEU A 78 -11.64 -14.40 -7.09
C LEU A 78 -10.40 -15.26 -6.89
N CYS A 79 -10.53 -16.37 -6.16
CA CYS A 79 -9.43 -17.27 -5.91
C CYS A 79 -8.85 -17.78 -7.24
N VAL A 80 -9.71 -18.30 -8.13
CA VAL A 80 -9.29 -18.78 -9.45
C VAL A 80 -9.08 -17.64 -10.44
N GLN A 81 -9.81 -16.53 -10.37
CA GLN A 81 -9.71 -15.50 -11.41
C GLN A 81 -8.56 -14.51 -11.17
N ASP A 82 -8.23 -14.22 -9.90
CA ASP A 82 -7.33 -13.13 -9.53
C ASP A 82 -6.22 -13.61 -8.59
N VAL A 83 -6.57 -14.21 -7.44
CA VAL A 83 -5.61 -14.41 -6.36
C VAL A 83 -4.55 -15.46 -6.72
N GLN A 84 -4.91 -16.51 -7.47
CA GLN A 84 -3.94 -17.51 -7.94
C GLN A 84 -2.83 -16.93 -8.84
N HIS A 85 -3.06 -15.74 -9.42
CA HIS A 85 -2.10 -15.08 -10.32
C HIS A 85 -1.20 -14.08 -9.60
N THR A 86 -1.35 -13.94 -8.28
CA THR A 86 -0.50 -13.03 -7.47
C THR A 86 0.96 -13.49 -7.41
N TYR A 87 1.25 -14.79 -7.59
CA TYR A 87 2.61 -15.33 -7.58
C TYR A 87 2.90 -16.15 -8.85
N ASP A 88 4.09 -15.97 -9.43
CA ASP A 88 4.48 -16.50 -10.77
C ASP A 88 4.63 -18.03 -10.83
N GLN A 89 4.41 -18.75 -9.73
CA GLN A 89 4.53 -20.20 -9.68
C GLN A 89 3.15 -20.81 -9.50
N TYR A 90 2.71 -21.59 -10.50
CA TYR A 90 1.58 -22.51 -10.33
C TYR A 90 1.93 -23.46 -9.17
N ASP A 91 1.29 -23.25 -8.03
CA ASP A 91 1.44 -24.14 -6.89
C ASP A 91 0.56 -25.38 -7.13
N PRO A 92 1.15 -26.59 -7.26
CA PRO A 92 0.37 -27.83 -7.35
C PRO A 92 -0.47 -28.11 -6.10
N HIS A 93 -0.25 -27.40 -5.00
CA HIS A 93 -1.02 -27.46 -3.76
C HIS A 93 -2.12 -26.40 -3.64
N TYR A 94 -2.35 -25.59 -4.69
CA TYR A 94 -3.48 -24.67 -4.75
C TYR A 94 -4.82 -25.41 -4.55
N GLN A 95 -5.57 -25.02 -3.52
CA GLN A 95 -6.90 -25.54 -3.21
C GLN A 95 -7.91 -24.41 -3.23
N SER A 96 -8.99 -24.58 -4.00
CA SER A 96 -10.10 -23.63 -4.13
C SER A 96 -11.39 -24.41 -4.35
N ASP A 97 -11.74 -25.22 -3.36
CA ASP A 97 -12.87 -26.17 -3.45
C ASP A 97 -14.13 -25.65 -2.73
N ASN A 98 -14.09 -24.41 -2.23
CA ASN A 98 -15.12 -23.85 -1.35
C ASN A 98 -15.81 -22.61 -1.92
N TYR A 99 -15.77 -22.42 -3.25
CA TYR A 99 -16.52 -21.35 -3.89
C TYR A 99 -18.02 -21.60 -3.72
N GLU A 100 -18.71 -20.65 -3.11
CA GLU A 100 -20.14 -20.69 -2.86
C GLU A 100 -20.82 -19.47 -3.47
N ASP A 101 -21.74 -19.73 -4.40
CA ASP A 101 -22.65 -18.73 -4.96
C ASP A 101 -24.06 -19.33 -5.03
N PRO A 102 -24.98 -18.92 -4.14
CA PRO A 102 -26.36 -19.41 -4.13
C PRO A 102 -27.10 -19.24 -5.46
N ALA A 103 -26.71 -18.25 -6.28
CA ALA A 103 -27.35 -17.99 -7.56
C ALA A 103 -27.04 -19.09 -8.61
N LEU A 104 -25.96 -19.86 -8.45
CA LEU A 104 -25.70 -21.05 -9.27
C LEU A 104 -26.78 -22.13 -9.10
N GLN A 105 -27.49 -22.10 -7.97
CA GLN A 105 -28.62 -22.99 -7.67
C GLN A 105 -29.97 -22.30 -7.89
N GLY A 106 -29.97 -21.09 -8.45
CA GLY A 106 -31.16 -20.28 -8.72
C GLY A 106 -31.68 -19.48 -7.53
N ASN A 107 -30.90 -19.33 -6.46
CA ASN A 107 -31.25 -18.44 -5.35
C ASN A 107 -30.55 -17.08 -5.47
N GLU A 108 -31.30 -16.07 -5.93
CA GLU A 108 -30.82 -14.68 -6.03
C GLU A 108 -31.23 -13.81 -4.83
N GLU A 109 -32.12 -14.33 -3.96
CA GLU A 109 -32.52 -13.68 -2.72
C GLU A 109 -31.52 -14.00 -1.61
N ASP A 110 -31.11 -12.99 -0.85
CA ASP A 110 -30.14 -13.14 0.24
C ASP A 110 -28.79 -13.74 -0.23
N ARG A 111 -28.34 -13.29 -1.41
CA ARG A 111 -27.17 -13.84 -2.08
C ARG A 111 -25.90 -13.27 -1.43
N THR A 112 -25.19 -14.13 -0.71
CA THR A 112 -23.79 -13.90 -0.32
C THR A 112 -22.91 -14.84 -1.11
N VAL A 113 -21.90 -14.30 -1.78
CA VAL A 113 -20.89 -15.06 -2.52
C VAL A 113 -19.63 -15.15 -1.67
N SER A 114 -19.02 -16.32 -1.55
CA SER A 114 -17.82 -16.50 -0.75
C SER A 114 -16.87 -17.50 -1.36
N ASP A 115 -15.59 -17.36 -1.03
CA ASP A 115 -14.58 -18.38 -1.35
C ASP A 115 -13.45 -18.35 -0.33
N HIS A 116 -12.67 -19.42 -0.35
CA HIS A 116 -11.49 -19.60 0.45
C HIS A 116 -10.44 -20.42 -0.31
N CYS A 117 -9.23 -19.86 -0.41
CA CYS A 117 -8.09 -20.51 -1.02
C CYS A 117 -6.83 -20.36 -0.17
N SER A 118 -5.97 -21.38 -0.23
CA SER A 118 -4.69 -21.39 0.50
C SER A 118 -3.62 -22.15 -0.29
N TRP A 119 -2.39 -21.63 -0.27
CA TRP A 119 -1.25 -22.25 -0.96
C TRP A 119 0.10 -21.73 -0.42
N GLU A 120 1.19 -22.38 -0.83
CA GLU A 120 2.54 -21.99 -0.47
C GLU A 120 3.08 -20.94 -1.44
N ILE A 121 3.68 -19.88 -0.91
CA ILE A 121 4.27 -18.79 -1.69
C ILE A 121 5.74 -18.61 -1.37
N THR A 122 6.48 -18.12 -2.36
CA THR A 122 7.79 -17.51 -2.14
C THR A 122 7.62 -15.99 -2.09
N PRO A 123 7.81 -15.33 -0.94
CA PRO A 123 7.65 -13.88 -0.82
C PRO A 123 8.56 -13.11 -1.79
N ARG A 124 8.06 -12.02 -2.37
CA ARG A 124 8.77 -11.32 -3.45
C ARG A 124 10.12 -10.79 -3.01
N GLY A 125 11.20 -11.13 -3.71
CA GLY A 125 12.54 -10.67 -3.34
C GLY A 125 13.23 -11.51 -2.25
N ASP A 126 12.66 -12.66 -1.88
CA ASP A 126 13.47 -13.74 -1.34
C ASP A 126 14.32 -14.38 -2.46
N SER A 127 15.57 -14.69 -2.15
CA SER A 127 16.55 -15.27 -3.07
C SER A 127 16.73 -16.78 -2.90
N GLY A 128 15.74 -17.46 -2.30
CA GLY A 128 15.69 -18.92 -2.18
C GLY A 128 16.40 -19.47 -0.94
N GLY A 129 16.37 -18.72 0.18
CA GLY A 129 16.97 -19.14 1.45
C GLY A 129 15.96 -19.49 2.55
N LEU A 130 14.69 -19.13 2.38
CA LEU A 130 13.63 -19.36 3.36
C LEU A 130 12.69 -20.47 2.89
N GLU A 131 12.11 -21.17 3.86
CA GLU A 131 10.98 -22.06 3.60
C GLU A 131 9.77 -21.22 3.11
N PRO A 132 8.93 -21.78 2.22
CA PRO A 132 7.73 -21.10 1.73
C PRO A 132 6.83 -20.61 2.86
N TRP A 133 6.12 -19.52 2.60
CA TRP A 133 5.06 -19.05 3.49
C TRP A 133 3.73 -19.64 3.05
N VAL A 134 2.80 -19.79 3.97
CA VAL A 134 1.41 -20.10 3.62
C VAL A 134 0.65 -18.79 3.45
N LEU A 135 0.08 -18.57 2.27
CA LEU A 135 -0.93 -17.54 2.02
C LEU A 135 -2.30 -18.19 2.09
N THR A 136 -3.20 -17.55 2.84
CA THR A 136 -4.63 -17.85 2.82
C THR A 136 -5.40 -16.58 2.47
N TYR A 137 -6.32 -16.69 1.52
CA TYR A 137 -7.26 -15.65 1.15
C TYR A 137 -8.68 -16.16 1.34
N ALA A 138 -9.54 -15.35 1.96
CA ALA A 138 -10.96 -15.66 2.11
C ALA A 138 -11.77 -14.37 1.92
N TYR A 139 -12.96 -14.47 1.34
CA TYR A 139 -13.86 -13.34 1.23
C TYR A 139 -15.33 -13.74 1.35
N GLU A 140 -16.15 -12.77 1.73
CA GLU A 140 -17.61 -12.83 1.76
C GLU A 140 -18.15 -11.53 1.13
N ALA A 141 -18.87 -11.65 0.02
CA ALA A 141 -19.46 -10.56 -0.73
C ALA A 141 -20.98 -10.61 -0.65
N VAL A 142 -21.59 -9.64 0.02
CA VAL A 142 -23.05 -9.56 0.16
C VAL A 142 -23.61 -8.86 -1.08
N ILE A 143 -24.29 -9.59 -1.94
CA ILE A 143 -24.84 -9.08 -3.21
C ILE A 143 -26.27 -8.60 -3.02
N SER A 144 -27.08 -9.36 -2.27
CA SER A 144 -28.45 -9.00 -1.93
C SER A 144 -28.79 -9.48 -0.53
N THR A 145 -29.71 -8.79 0.14
CA THR A 145 -30.23 -9.14 1.47
C THR A 145 -31.75 -9.06 1.44
N THR A 146 -32.41 -9.97 2.15
CA THR A 146 -33.89 -9.94 2.32
C THR A 146 -34.34 -9.15 3.56
N GLY A 147 -33.39 -8.67 4.36
CA GLY A 147 -33.61 -7.94 5.61
C GLY A 147 -33.84 -6.44 5.43
N SER A 148 -33.88 -5.73 6.56
CA SER A 148 -33.88 -4.25 6.57
C SER A 148 -32.51 -3.65 6.28
N ASP A 149 -31.47 -4.43 6.56
CA ASP A 149 -30.09 -3.97 6.54
C ASP A 149 -29.59 -3.98 5.09
N SER A 150 -28.82 -2.96 4.73
CA SER A 150 -28.18 -2.91 3.41
C SER A 150 -27.05 -3.96 3.31
N PRO A 151 -26.68 -4.39 2.09
CA PRO A 151 -25.52 -5.28 1.91
C PRO A 151 -24.25 -4.75 2.59
N GLN A 152 -24.03 -3.43 2.52
CA GLN A 152 -22.90 -2.77 3.17
C GLN A 152 -22.98 -2.83 4.70
N GLU A 153 -24.16 -2.69 5.30
CA GLU A 153 -24.34 -2.80 6.75
C GLU A 153 -24.03 -4.21 7.25
N VAL A 154 -24.49 -5.24 6.51
CA VAL A 154 -24.17 -6.65 6.80
C VAL A 154 -22.66 -6.87 6.71
N ALA A 155 -22.02 -6.42 5.63
CA ALA A 155 -20.57 -6.49 5.47
C ALA A 155 -19.80 -5.75 6.58
N SER A 156 -20.26 -4.57 7.00
CA SER A 156 -19.62 -3.83 8.10
C SER A 156 -19.77 -4.51 9.46
N SER A 157 -20.88 -5.20 9.72
CA SER A 157 -21.01 -6.06 10.89
C SER A 157 -19.99 -7.19 10.83
N ARG A 158 -19.93 -7.89 9.68
CA ARG A 158 -19.02 -9.01 9.46
C ARG A 158 -17.55 -8.64 9.58
N TYR A 159 -17.16 -7.50 9.02
CA TYR A 159 -15.82 -6.92 9.20
C TYR A 159 -15.47 -6.76 10.68
N SER A 160 -16.38 -6.17 11.46
CA SER A 160 -16.14 -5.90 12.87
C SER A 160 -16.01 -7.20 13.68
N GLU A 161 -16.80 -8.23 13.34
CA GLU A 161 -16.69 -9.57 13.92
C GLU A 161 -15.34 -10.22 13.60
N LEU A 162 -14.86 -10.15 12.36
CA LEU A 162 -13.58 -10.75 11.97
C LEU A 162 -12.41 -10.04 12.64
N VAL A 163 -12.41 -8.71 12.68
CA VAL A 163 -11.39 -7.92 13.40
C VAL A 163 -11.33 -8.33 14.88
N ALA A 164 -12.49 -8.39 15.56
CA ALA A 164 -12.54 -8.81 16.96
C ALA A 164 -12.16 -10.30 17.15
N GLY A 165 -12.52 -11.15 16.20
CA GLY A 165 -12.18 -12.57 16.20
C GLY A 165 -10.66 -12.79 16.17
N HIS A 166 -9.94 -12.02 15.37
CA HIS A 166 -8.48 -12.11 15.28
C HIS A 166 -7.75 -11.68 16.56
N GLU A 167 -8.30 -10.73 17.33
CA GLU A 167 -7.77 -10.40 18.67
C GLU A 167 -7.92 -11.55 19.66
N SER A 168 -8.94 -12.39 19.47
CA SER A 168 -9.25 -13.53 20.35
C SER A 168 -8.52 -14.82 19.97
N ASN A 169 -7.83 -14.85 18.82
CA ASN A 169 -7.02 -15.98 18.40
C ASN A 169 -5.86 -16.20 19.39
N GLU A 170 -5.34 -17.43 19.49
CA GLU A 170 -4.19 -17.80 20.34
C GLU A 170 -2.84 -17.21 19.84
N LEU A 171 -2.90 -16.06 19.17
CA LEU A 171 -1.75 -15.32 18.69
C LEU A 171 -1.16 -14.49 19.83
N ASP A 172 0.14 -14.62 20.06
CA ASP A 172 0.88 -13.65 20.87
C ASP A 172 1.04 -12.36 20.05
N LEU A 173 0.14 -11.41 20.28
CA LEU A 173 0.00 -10.20 19.48
C LEU A 173 1.18 -9.25 19.70
N LEU A 174 1.94 -8.99 18.63
CA LEU A 174 3.10 -8.09 18.63
C LEU A 174 2.74 -6.69 18.12
N ALA A 175 1.84 -6.59 17.15
CA ALA A 175 1.34 -5.33 16.63
C ALA A 175 -0.06 -5.48 16.01
N SER A 176 -0.85 -4.41 16.07
CA SER A 176 -2.11 -4.29 15.33
C SER A 176 -2.38 -2.83 14.96
N GLY A 177 -3.34 -2.60 14.07
CA GLY A 177 -3.78 -1.25 13.74
C GLY A 177 -4.46 -1.15 12.39
N ASP A 178 -4.88 0.07 12.05
CA ASP A 178 -5.46 0.36 10.75
C ASP A 178 -4.43 0.16 9.62
N ALA A 179 -4.93 -0.28 8.48
CA ALA A 179 -4.22 -0.33 7.21
C ALA A 179 -4.93 0.57 6.18
N ASP A 180 -4.24 0.92 5.11
CA ASP A 180 -4.71 1.85 4.07
C ASP A 180 -4.79 1.11 2.73
N LEU A 181 -5.58 0.04 2.68
CA LEU A 181 -5.68 -0.88 1.54
C LEU A 181 -7.06 -1.00 0.90
N SER A 182 -8.11 -0.68 1.64
CA SER A 182 -9.51 -0.73 1.20
C SER A 182 -10.30 0.39 1.89
N ASP A 183 -11.62 0.48 1.67
CA ASP A 183 -12.47 1.49 2.32
C ASP A 183 -12.25 1.51 3.85
N ARG A 184 -12.00 0.31 4.40
CA ARG A 184 -11.43 0.15 5.73
C ARG A 184 -10.63 -1.15 5.80
N SER A 185 -9.49 -1.11 6.48
CA SER A 185 -8.72 -2.31 6.76
C SER A 185 -8.01 -2.24 8.09
N PHE A 186 -7.78 -3.40 8.69
CA PHE A 186 -7.12 -3.55 9.98
C PHE A 186 -6.23 -4.79 9.96
N PHE A 187 -5.04 -4.70 10.54
CA PHE A 187 -4.11 -5.82 10.59
C PHE A 187 -3.83 -6.28 12.02
N HIS A 188 -3.53 -7.57 12.14
CA HIS A 188 -2.97 -8.19 13.34
C HIS A 188 -1.68 -8.90 12.96
N TYR A 189 -0.66 -8.76 13.79
CA TYR A 189 0.65 -9.37 13.58
C TYR A 189 1.18 -9.91 14.90
N GLY A 190 1.67 -11.14 14.88
CA GLY A 190 2.16 -11.80 16.08
C GLY A 190 2.76 -13.16 15.78
N THR A 191 2.90 -13.97 16.82
CA THR A 191 3.37 -15.36 16.70
C THR A 191 2.32 -16.34 17.21
N ASP A 192 2.19 -17.47 16.54
CA ASP A 192 1.32 -18.56 16.99
C ASP A 192 1.98 -19.42 18.09
N PRO A 193 1.27 -20.42 18.66
CA PRO A 193 1.85 -21.31 19.68
C PRO A 193 3.05 -22.16 19.20
N GLU A 194 3.22 -22.34 17.89
CA GLU A 194 4.34 -23.07 17.29
C GLU A 194 5.56 -22.14 17.01
N GLY A 195 5.39 -20.83 17.23
CA GLY A 195 6.40 -19.80 17.00
C GLY A 195 6.48 -19.33 15.55
N ALA A 196 5.52 -19.71 14.70
CA ALA A 196 5.40 -19.16 13.36
C ALA A 196 4.95 -17.70 13.45
N TYR A 197 5.45 -16.86 12.53
CA TYR A 197 5.03 -15.47 12.44
C TYR A 197 3.78 -15.38 11.56
N VAL A 198 2.72 -14.81 12.11
CA VAL A 198 1.42 -14.71 11.44
C VAL A 198 1.04 -13.26 11.26
N TYR A 199 0.48 -12.96 10.09
CA TYR A 199 -0.08 -11.67 9.76
C TYR A 199 -1.49 -11.87 9.20
N TYR A 200 -2.47 -11.18 9.78
CA TYR A 200 -3.82 -11.06 9.25
C TYR A 200 -4.02 -9.62 8.77
N LEU A 201 -4.59 -9.46 7.59
CA LEU A 201 -5.21 -8.22 7.14
C LEU A 201 -6.69 -8.51 6.88
N THR A 202 -7.57 -7.83 7.60
CA THR A 202 -9.00 -7.81 7.31
C THR A 202 -9.30 -6.53 6.56
N GLY A 203 -9.90 -6.63 5.39
CA GLY A 203 -10.35 -5.49 4.59
C GLY A 203 -11.85 -5.54 4.34
N GLN A 204 -12.45 -4.38 4.16
CA GLN A 204 -13.79 -4.24 3.61
C GLN A 204 -13.76 -3.22 2.46
N THR A 205 -14.28 -3.64 1.32
CA THR A 205 -14.50 -2.80 0.14
C THR A 205 -15.97 -2.95 -0.25
N LYS A 206 -16.74 -1.87 -0.14
CA LYS A 206 -18.21 -1.87 -0.29
C LYS A 206 -18.90 -2.94 0.57
N SER A 207 -19.70 -3.81 -0.03
CA SER A 207 -20.38 -4.94 0.63
C SER A 207 -19.56 -6.24 0.64
N THR A 208 -18.24 -6.17 0.37
CA THR A 208 -17.33 -7.32 0.49
C THR A 208 -16.39 -7.16 1.66
N VAL A 209 -16.20 -8.24 2.41
CA VAL A 209 -15.18 -8.37 3.46
C VAL A 209 -14.22 -9.47 3.05
N TYR A 210 -12.93 -9.26 3.24
CA TYR A 210 -11.92 -10.27 2.94
C TYR A 210 -10.84 -10.32 4.03
N VAL A 211 -10.15 -11.46 4.08
CA VAL A 211 -9.02 -11.70 4.97
C VAL A 211 -7.85 -12.22 4.15
N ILE A 212 -6.71 -11.55 4.27
CA ILE A 212 -5.41 -12.03 3.79
C ILE A 212 -4.62 -12.48 5.01
N LYS A 213 -4.31 -13.78 5.10
CA LYS A 213 -3.42 -14.33 6.12
C LYS A 213 -2.11 -14.77 5.49
N PHE A 214 -1.00 -14.37 6.09
CA PHE A 214 0.30 -14.97 5.83
C PHE A 214 0.83 -15.65 7.08
N GLU A 215 1.49 -16.78 6.88
CA GLU A 215 2.18 -17.52 7.93
C GLU A 215 3.59 -17.88 7.46
N SER A 216 4.57 -17.46 8.23
CA SER A 216 5.98 -17.81 8.00
C SER A 216 6.44 -18.79 9.07
N PRO A 217 6.95 -19.97 8.71
CA PRO A 217 7.35 -20.97 9.69
C PRO A 217 8.53 -20.47 10.54
N ALA A 218 8.57 -20.88 11.81
CA ALA A 218 9.56 -20.41 12.79
C ALA A 218 11.03 -20.57 12.33
N VAL A 219 11.31 -21.57 11.49
CA VAL A 219 12.64 -21.85 10.93
C VAL A 219 13.21 -20.71 10.07
N ASN A 220 12.34 -19.84 9.54
CA ASN A 220 12.73 -18.66 8.77
C ASN A 220 13.26 -17.51 9.65
N GLY A 221 13.10 -17.62 10.97
CA GLY A 221 13.43 -16.56 11.92
C GLY A 221 12.40 -15.43 11.92
N GLU A 222 12.75 -14.32 12.57
CA GLU A 222 11.87 -13.17 12.69
C GLU A 222 11.58 -12.51 11.33
N VAL A 223 10.30 -12.39 11.01
CA VAL A 223 9.82 -11.68 9.82
C VAL A 223 9.19 -10.35 10.25
N PRO A 224 9.79 -9.20 9.91
CA PRO A 224 9.24 -7.90 10.30
C PRO A 224 7.84 -7.65 9.73
N VAL A 225 6.94 -7.03 10.49
CA VAL A 225 5.56 -6.71 10.06
C VAL A 225 5.49 -5.99 8.70
N ARG A 226 6.45 -5.09 8.41
CA ARG A 226 6.51 -4.37 7.13
C ARG A 226 6.66 -5.32 5.95
N ARG A 227 7.34 -6.45 6.14
CA ARG A 227 7.53 -7.45 5.10
C ARG A 227 6.19 -8.10 4.73
N PHE A 228 5.40 -8.50 5.73
CA PHE A 228 4.05 -9.02 5.50
C PHE A 228 3.13 -7.98 4.86
N ARG A 229 3.15 -6.73 5.32
CA ARG A 229 2.38 -5.64 4.70
C ARG A 229 2.67 -5.51 3.21
N ASN A 230 3.94 -5.48 2.82
CA ASN A 230 4.31 -5.37 1.40
C ASN A 230 3.80 -6.56 0.55
N GLU A 231 3.63 -7.75 1.12
CA GLU A 231 3.02 -8.89 0.43
C GLU A 231 1.49 -8.78 0.44
N ALA A 232 0.87 -8.28 1.50
CA ALA A 232 -0.55 -7.99 1.55
C ALA A 232 -0.96 -6.92 0.53
N ASP A 233 -0.19 -5.83 0.43
CA ASP A 233 -0.37 -4.78 -0.57
C ASP A 233 -0.27 -5.35 -2.00
N HIS A 234 0.60 -6.34 -2.21
CA HIS A 234 0.73 -7.03 -3.48
C HIS A 234 -0.53 -7.81 -3.82
N VAL A 235 -1.00 -8.66 -2.92
CA VAL A 235 -2.22 -9.44 -3.13
C VAL A 235 -3.43 -8.51 -3.34
N ALA A 236 -3.58 -7.49 -2.49
CA ALA A 236 -4.62 -6.47 -2.59
C ALA A 236 -4.64 -5.78 -3.96
N SER A 237 -3.47 -5.53 -4.57
CA SER A 237 -3.40 -4.88 -5.89
C SER A 237 -4.01 -5.69 -7.04
N PHE A 238 -4.24 -7.00 -6.85
CA PHE A 238 -4.92 -7.86 -7.82
C PHE A 238 -6.43 -7.91 -7.54
N VAL A 239 -6.84 -7.95 -6.27
CA VAL A 239 -8.25 -8.17 -5.91
C VAL A 239 -9.07 -6.88 -5.79
N GLU A 240 -8.50 -5.80 -5.24
CA GLU A 240 -9.22 -4.54 -4.97
C GLU A 240 -9.82 -3.88 -6.23
N PRO A 241 -9.12 -3.84 -7.38
CA PRO A 241 -9.72 -3.29 -8.59
C PRO A 241 -10.97 -4.06 -9.02
N GLY A 242 -10.96 -5.39 -8.89
CA GLY A 242 -12.11 -6.25 -9.19
C GLY A 242 -13.27 -5.99 -8.23
N LEU A 243 -13.00 -5.97 -6.93
CA LEU A 243 -14.02 -5.69 -5.90
C LEU A 243 -14.70 -4.33 -6.10
N GLY A 244 -13.93 -3.30 -6.46
CA GLY A 244 -14.48 -1.96 -6.71
C GLY A 244 -15.47 -1.89 -7.88
N VAL A 245 -15.37 -2.82 -8.84
CA VAL A 245 -16.21 -2.88 -10.04
C VAL A 245 -17.36 -3.89 -9.91
N LEU A 246 -17.07 -5.08 -9.39
CA LEU A 246 -17.99 -6.22 -9.35
C LEU A 246 -19.06 -6.09 -8.27
N VAL A 247 -18.74 -5.39 -7.17
CA VAL A 247 -19.57 -5.40 -5.97
C VAL A 247 -20.42 -4.12 -5.92
N PRO A 248 -21.73 -4.23 -5.66
CA PRO A 248 -22.59 -3.06 -5.47
C PRO A 248 -22.22 -2.28 -4.19
N ASP A 249 -22.64 -1.02 -4.15
CA ASP A 249 -22.49 -0.17 -2.96
C ASP A 249 -23.45 -0.58 -1.83
#